data_AF-A0A109LL28-F1
#
_entry.id   AF-A0A109LL28-F1
#
_cell.length_a   1.000
_cell.length_b   1.000
_cell.length_c   1.000
_cell.angle_alpha   90.00
_cell.angle_beta   90.00
_cell.angle_gamma   90.00
#
_symmetry.space_group_name_H-M   'P 1'
#
loop_
_entity.id
_entity.type
_entity.pdbx_description
1 polymer ?
#
loop_
_entity_poly.entity_id
_entity_poly.type
_entity_poly.pdbx_seq_one_letter_code
_entity_poly.pdbx_strand_id
1 'polypeptide(L)'
;MAVIMPATDSAGAAVVAQRILSRLQQENITHPGSPFGRVSVSIGVATGLGSRLEPVLGLVEAADAALYGAKAAGRNGFNVHPADVTSGG
;
A
#
# COMPACT_ATOMS: atom_id res chain seq x y z
N MET A 1 8.35 0.94 6.06
CA MET A 1 8.06 -0.50 6.18
C MET A 1 7.49 -0.96 4.85
N ALA A 2 7.81 -2.18 4.41
CA ALA A 2 7.24 -2.78 3.22
C ALA A 2 6.74 -4.19 3.55
N VAL A 3 5.74 -4.65 2.80
CA VAL A 3 5.22 -6.02 2.85
C VAL A 3 5.30 -6.57 1.42
N ILE A 4 5.98 -7.70 1.24
CA ILE A 4 6.12 -8.37 -0.06
C ILE A 4 5.24 -9.61 -0.04
N MET A 5 4.39 -9.76 -1.05
CA MET A 5 3.42 -10.86 -1.15
C MET A 5 3.63 -11.62 -2.47
N PRO A 6 4.37 -12.73 -2.45
CA PRO A 6 4.52 -13.59 -3.62
C PRO A 6 3.17 -14.15 -4.08
N ALA A 7 3.02 -14.37 -5.38
CA ALA A 7 1.83 -14.99 -5.97
C ALA A 7 0.50 -14.34 -5.53
N THR A 8 0.51 -13.03 -5.31
CA THR A 8 -0.65 -12.26 -4.84
C THR A 8 -0.94 -11.14 -5.84
N ASP A 9 -2.17 -11.09 -6.31
CA ASP A 9 -2.66 -10.03 -7.20
C ASP A 9 -3.11 -8.79 -6.40
N SER A 10 -3.55 -7.77 -7.12
CA SER A 10 -3.95 -6.49 -6.52
C SER A 10 -5.15 -6.63 -5.59
N ALA A 11 -6.08 -7.53 -5.91
CA ALA A 11 -7.26 -7.82 -5.09
C ALA A 11 -6.87 -8.48 -3.76
N GLY A 12 -6.02 -9.52 -3.80
CA GLY A 12 -5.49 -10.17 -2.60
C GLY A 12 -4.67 -9.20 -1.74
N ALA A 13 -3.85 -8.36 -2.39
CA ALA A 13 -3.06 -7.33 -1.71
C ALA A 13 -3.95 -6.28 -1.02
N ALA A 14 -5.02 -5.85 -1.67
CA ALA A 14 -6.00 -4.92 -1.09
C ALA A 14 -6.69 -5.51 0.15
N VAL A 15 -7.02 -6.80 0.14
CA VAL A 15 -7.58 -7.48 1.32
C VAL A 15 -6.61 -7.43 2.50
N VAL A 16 -5.31 -7.65 2.25
CA VAL A 16 -4.29 -7.56 3.31
C VAL A 16 -4.14 -6.12 3.82
N ALA A 17 -4.10 -5.13 2.93
CA ALA A 17 -4.03 -3.72 3.30
C ALA A 17 -5.23 -3.31 4.17
N GLN A 18 -6.45 -3.70 3.78
CA GLN A 18 -7.66 -3.43 4.56
C GLN A 18 -7.61 -4.09 5.94
N ARG A 19 -7.13 -5.34 6.03
CA ARG A 19 -6.97 -6.05 7.31
C ARG A 19 -5.99 -5.34 8.24
N ILE A 20 -4.87 -4.82 7.71
CA ILE A 20 -3.90 -4.05 8.51
C ILE A 20 -4.55 -2.79 9.07
N LEU A 21 -5.27 -2.03 8.25
CA LEU A 21 -5.97 -0.82 8.67
C LEU A 21 -7.00 -1.12 9.76
N SER A 22 -7.84 -2.13 9.55
CA SER A 22 -8.88 -2.53 10.52
C SER A 22 -8.29 -2.98 11.85
N ARG A 23 -7.19 -3.74 11.84
CA ARG A 23 -6.52 -4.17 13.08
C ARG A 23 -5.94 -2.99 13.86
N LEU A 24 -5.23 -2.07 13.19
CA LEU A 24 -4.70 -0.88 13.86
C LEU A 24 -5.80 0.02 14.44
N GLN A 25 -6.93 0.15 13.73
CA GLN A 25 -8.08 0.88 14.24
C GLN A 25 -8.69 0.22 15.48
N GLN A 26 -8.74 -1.11 15.52
CA GLN A 26 -9.24 -1.90 16.66
C GLN A 26 -8.33 -1.82 17.88
N GLU A 27 -7.00 -1.89 17.69
CA GLU A 27 -6.03 -1.74 18.78
C GLU A 27 -6.10 -0.35 19.43
N ASN A 28 -6.59 0.66 18.70
CA ASN A 28 -6.87 2.00 19.20
C ASN A 28 -5.71 2.61 20.01
N ILE A 29 -4.48 2.44 19.52
CA ILE A 29 -3.28 2.92 20.18
C ILE A 29 -3.29 4.45 20.17
N THR A 30 -3.44 5.06 21.35
CA THR A 30 -3.48 6.52 21.50
C THR A 30 -2.21 7.17 20.98
N HIS A 31 -2.37 8.15 20.09
CA HIS A 31 -1.25 8.95 19.58
C HIS A 31 -1.71 10.41 19.42
N PRO A 32 -1.52 11.25 20.46
CA PRO A 32 -2.07 12.61 20.48
C PRO A 32 -1.53 13.53 19.38
N GLY A 33 -0.34 13.24 18.85
CA GLY A 33 0.25 13.98 17.72
C GLY A 33 -0.29 13.57 16.35
N SER A 34 -1.10 12.52 16.28
CA SER A 34 -1.76 12.09 15.05
C SER A 34 -2.98 12.97 14.78
N PRO A 35 -3.25 13.35 13.51
CA PRO A 35 -4.52 13.98 13.13
C PRO A 35 -5.77 13.17 13.51
N PHE A 36 -5.62 11.85 13.73
CA PHE A 36 -6.70 10.94 14.11
C PHE A 36 -6.76 10.64 15.61
N GLY A 37 -5.88 11.25 16.42
CA GLY A 37 -5.74 10.98 17.87
C GLY A 37 -5.23 9.56 18.21
N ARG A 38 -4.95 8.75 17.19
CA ARG A 38 -4.51 7.36 17.29
C ARG A 38 -3.48 7.04 16.22
N VAL A 39 -2.73 5.97 16.42
CA VAL A 39 -1.83 5.42 15.40
C VAL A 39 -2.65 5.01 14.17
N SER A 40 -2.20 5.43 13.00
CA SER A 40 -2.78 5.06 11.71
C SER A 40 -1.66 4.88 10.69
N VAL A 41 -1.97 4.21 9.58
CA VAL A 41 -1.04 4.02 8.47
C VAL A 41 -1.70 4.39 7.15
N SER A 42 -0.89 4.80 6.19
CA SER A 42 -1.30 4.88 4.78
C SER A 42 -0.53 3.83 4.02
N ILE A 43 -1.18 3.14 3.09
CA ILE A 43 -0.60 2.01 2.38
C ILE A 43 -0.70 2.26 0.88
N GLY A 44 0.43 2.16 0.18
CA GLY A 44 0.45 2.08 -1.27
C GLY A 44 0.61 0.64 -1.69
N VAL A 45 -0.22 0.18 -2.62
CA VAL A 45 -0.18 -1.18 -3.17
C VAL A 45 0.21 -1.10 -4.64
N ALA A 46 1.19 -1.90 -5.03
CA ALA A 46 1.50 -2.15 -6.44
C ALA A 46 1.73 -3.65 -6.64
N THR A 47 1.36 -4.13 -7.82
CA THR A 47 1.53 -5.51 -8.23
C THR A 47 2.28 -5.58 -9.55
N GLY A 48 2.97 -6.69 -9.77
CA GLY A 48 3.71 -6.95 -10.99
C GLY A 48 3.73 -8.45 -11.29
N LEU A 49 3.83 -8.78 -12.57
CA LEU A 49 3.71 -10.16 -13.05
C LEU A 49 5.05 -10.70 -13.52
N GLY A 50 5.55 -11.73 -12.83
CA GLY A 50 6.62 -12.62 -13.28
C GLY A 50 7.93 -11.93 -13.70
N SER A 51 8.54 -12.39 -14.78
CA SER A 51 9.82 -11.90 -15.34
C SER A 51 9.81 -10.44 -15.82
N ARG A 52 8.67 -9.73 -15.67
CA ARG A 52 8.48 -8.32 -16.02
C ARG A 52 8.56 -7.37 -14.82
N LEU A 53 8.92 -7.90 -13.64
CA LEU A 53 9.21 -7.13 -12.44
C LEU A 53 10.51 -6.33 -12.51
N GLU A 54 11.26 -6.45 -13.61
CA GLU A 54 12.50 -5.70 -13.82
C GLU A 54 12.23 -4.35 -14.50
N PRO A 55 12.71 -3.23 -13.95
CA PRO A 55 13.44 -3.13 -12.68
C PRO A 55 12.49 -3.16 -11.48
N VAL A 56 12.88 -3.87 -10.41
CA VAL A 56 12.15 -3.90 -9.12
C VAL A 56 11.87 -2.50 -8.59
N LEU A 57 12.73 -1.54 -8.95
CA LEU A 57 12.57 -0.12 -8.67
C LEU A 57 11.22 0.42 -9.16
N GLY A 58 10.75 0.02 -10.36
CA GLY A 58 9.46 0.46 -10.88
C GLY A 58 8.27 -0.02 -10.04
N LEU A 59 8.36 -1.22 -9.44
CA LEU A 59 7.33 -1.70 -8.52
C LEU A 59 7.30 -0.88 -7.23
N VAL A 60 8.47 -0.53 -6.71
CA VAL A 60 8.58 0.31 -5.50
C VAL A 60 8.09 1.73 -5.78
N GLU A 61 8.45 2.31 -6.92
CA GLU A 61 7.99 3.63 -7.35
C GLU A 61 6.47 3.67 -7.52
N ALA A 62 5.88 2.64 -8.15
CA ALA A 62 4.43 2.52 -8.27
C ALA A 62 3.75 2.40 -6.91
N ALA A 63 4.32 1.64 -5.97
CA ALA A 63 3.82 1.53 -4.61
C ALA A 63 3.92 2.87 -3.86
N ASP A 64 5.01 3.61 -4.01
CA ASP A 64 5.19 4.91 -3.38
C ASP A 64 4.24 5.97 -3.98
N ALA A 65 4.02 5.96 -5.30
CA ALA A 65 3.01 6.80 -5.95
C ALA A 65 1.60 6.51 -5.41
N ALA A 66 1.23 5.23 -5.27
CA ALA A 66 -0.03 4.85 -4.65
C ALA A 66 -0.11 5.29 -3.17
N LEU A 67 0.99 5.16 -2.42
CA LEU A 67 1.08 5.62 -1.03
C LEU A 67 0.88 7.13 -0.92
N TYR A 68 1.47 7.90 -1.84
CA TYR A 68 1.26 9.34 -1.92
C TYR A 68 -0.21 9.66 -2.18
N GLY A 69 -0.85 8.95 -3.12
CA GLY A 69 -2.28 9.07 -3.37
C GLY A 69 -3.13 8.83 -2.12
N ALA A 70 -2.82 7.79 -1.34
CA ALA A 70 -3.53 7.50 -0.08
C ALA A 70 -3.35 8.63 0.95
N LYS A 71 -2.15 9.22 1.03
CA LYS A 71 -1.90 10.38 1.91
C LYS A 71 -2.67 11.62 1.45
N ALA A 72 -2.72 11.87 0.15
CA ALA A 72 -3.44 13.01 -0.44
C ALA A 72 -4.96 12.88 -0.28
N ALA A 73 -5.49 11.66 -0.33
CA ALA A 73 -6.92 11.35 -0.13
C ALA A 73 -7.39 11.45 1.33
N GLY A 74 -6.54 11.90 2.25
CA GLY A 74 -6.88 12.09 3.66
C GLY A 74 -6.15 11.16 4.63
N ARG A 75 -5.20 10.33 4.18
CA ARG A 75 -4.43 9.37 5.00
C ARG A 75 -5.34 8.26 5.59
N ASN A 76 -4.79 7.46 6.52
CA ASN A 76 -5.48 6.35 7.18
C ASN A 76 -6.29 5.46 6.22
N GLY A 77 -5.65 5.05 5.12
CA GLY A 77 -6.29 4.35 4.01
C GLY A 77 -5.26 3.70 3.11
N PHE A 78 -5.73 3.06 2.05
CA PHE A 78 -4.86 2.49 1.03
C PHE A 78 -5.31 2.88 -0.37
N ASN A 79 -4.35 2.93 -1.29
CA ASN A 79 -4.61 3.03 -2.72
C ASN A 79 -3.85 1.93 -3.45
N VAL A 80 -4.43 1.49 -4.56
CA VAL A 80 -3.82 0.51 -5.47
C VAL A 80 -3.37 1.26 -6.72
N HIS A 81 -2.12 1.04 -7.13
CA HIS A 81 -1.62 1.55 -8.39
C HIS A 81 -2.44 0.95 -9.54
N PRO A 82 -2.97 1.76 -10.49
CA PRO A 82 -3.97 1.31 -11.45
C PRO A 82 -3.43 0.38 -12.54
N ALA A 83 -2.11 0.37 -12.77
CA ALA A 83 -1.46 -0.52 -13.72
C ALA A 83 -0.56 -1.51 -12.98
N ASP A 84 -0.61 -2.77 -13.40
CA ASP A 84 0.47 -3.70 -13.11
C ASP A 84 1.76 -3.14 -13.71
N VAL A 85 2.82 -3.12 -12.92
CA VAL A 85 4.12 -2.67 -13.43
C VAL A 85 4.61 -3.72 -14.42
N THR A 86 4.45 -3.41 -15.69
CA THR A 86 5.02 -4.14 -16.80
C THR A 86 6.24 -3.40 -17.29
N SER A 87 7.39 -4.08 -17.36
CA SER A 87 8.58 -3.56 -18.02
C SER A 87 8.24 -2.94 -19.39
N GLY A 88 8.53 -1.65 -19.54
CA GLY A 88 8.68 -1.02 -20.84
C GLY A 88 9.95 -1.57 -21.48
N GLY A 89 9.86 -1.93 -22.77
CA GLY A 89 10.98 -2.47 -23.55
C GLY A 89 12.11 -1.48 -23.78
#